data_AF-A0A1D6PAB8-F1
#
_entry.id   AF-A0A1D6PAB8-F1
#
_cell.length_a   1.000
_cell.length_b   1.000
_cell.length_c   1.000
_cell.angle_alpha   90.00
_cell.angle_beta   90.00
_cell.angle_gamma   90.00
#
_symmetry.space_group_name_H-M   'P 1'
#
loop_
_entity.id
_entity.type
_entity.pdbx_description
1 polymer ?
#
loop_
_entity_poly.entity_id
_entity_poly.type
_entity_poly.pdbx_seq_one_letter_code
_entity_poly.pdbx_strand_id
1 'polypeptide(L)' 'MIMYYLVTEFVSLLSGVANINVTDSQIPLTGPNSIIGRAVVVHADPDDLGKGGHELSKSTGNAGGRVACGIIGLQG' A
#
# COMPACT_ATOMS: atom_id res chain seq x y z
N MET A 1 5.43 -1.02 9.53
CA MET A 1 6.11 -1.94 8.62
C MET A 1 5.12 -2.72 7.74
N ILE A 2 4.12 -2.03 7.19
CA ILE A 2 3.60 -2.32 5.85
C ILE A 2 4.78 -2.06 4.91
N MET A 3 5.21 -3.06 4.17
CA MET A 3 6.43 -3.00 3.35
C MET A 3 6.33 -1.87 2.32
N TYR A 4 6.97 -0.75 2.64
CA TYR A 4 7.47 0.28 1.76
C TYR A 4 6.46 0.81 0.70
N TYR A 5 5.64 1.78 1.15
CA TYR A 5 5.19 2.96 0.38
C TYR A 5 4.42 2.79 -0.94
N LEU A 6 3.62 1.74 -1.17
CA LEU A 6 2.64 1.81 -2.25
C LEU A 6 1.33 2.48 -1.79
N VAL A 7 1.42 3.80 -1.59
CA VAL A 7 0.33 4.79 -1.54
C VAL A 7 -0.70 4.62 -0.41
N THR A 8 -0.74 5.61 0.47
CA THR A 8 -1.37 5.49 1.78
C THR A 8 -2.85 5.84 1.82
N GLU A 9 -3.42 6.47 0.80
CA GLU A 9 -4.87 6.68 0.71
C GLU A 9 -5.32 6.72 -0.75
N PHE A 10 -6.17 5.76 -1.13
CA PHE A 10 -6.88 5.80 -2.40
C PHE A 10 -8.30 6.26 -2.14
N VAL A 11 -8.55 7.56 -2.31
CA VAL A 11 -9.90 8.10 -2.17
C VAL A 11 -10.71 7.67 -3.39
N SER A 12 -11.61 6.72 -3.19
CA SER A 12 -12.64 6.44 -4.18
C SER A 12 -13.68 7.56 -4.19
N LEU A 13 -14.04 8.05 -5.37
CA LEU A 13 -15.20 8.94 -5.53
C LEU A 13 -16.51 8.16 -5.25
N LEU A 14 -17.67 8.81 -5.41
CA LEU A 14 -19.02 8.23 -5.23
C LEU A 14 -19.22 6.82 -5.82
N SER A 15 -18.44 6.44 -6.83
CA SER A 15 -18.50 5.13 -7.50
C SER A 15 -17.69 4.01 -6.82
N GLY A 16 -16.91 4.27 -5.76
CA GLY A 16 -16.01 3.26 -5.18
C GLY A 16 -14.77 2.96 -6.02
N VAL A 17 -14.50 3.76 -7.07
CA VAL A 17 -13.34 3.60 -7.96
C VAL A 17 -12.24 4.59 -7.60
N ALA A 18 -11.02 4.10 -7.42
CA ALA A 18 -9.81 4.89 -7.31
C ALA A 18 -8.93 4.68 -8.55
N ASN A 19 -8.68 5.74 -9.31
CA ASN A 19 -7.71 5.74 -10.42
C ASN A 19 -6.34 6.16 -9.89
N ILE A 20 -5.34 5.30 -10.05
CA ILE A 20 -4.06 5.42 -9.36
C ILE A 20 -2.95 5.65 -10.39
N ASN A 21 -2.23 6.76 -10.25
CA ASN A 21 -1.00 7.02 -10.98
C ASN A 21 0.00 7.69 -10.03
N VAL A 22 0.97 6.91 -9.56
CA VAL A 22 1.97 7.34 -8.56
C VAL A 22 3.36 6.93 -9.03
N THR A 23 4.34 7.79 -8.74
CA THR A 23 5.77 7.52 -8.92
C THR A 23 6.44 7.51 -7.55
N ASP A 24 7.23 6.48 -7.27
CA ASP A 24 7.94 6.31 -5.99
C ASP A 24 9.41 5.91 -6.26
N SER A 25 10.35 6.48 -5.49
CA SER A 25 11.79 6.26 -5.63
C SER A 25 12.37 5.24 -4.65
N GLN A 26 11.59 4.75 -3.70
CA GLN A 26 11.95 3.80 -2.65
C GLN A 26 11.52 2.36 -2.97
N ILE A 27 10.75 2.16 -4.03
CA ILE A 27 10.18 0.86 -4.42
C ILE A 27 10.90 0.32 -5.66
N PRO A 28 12.03 -0.39 -5.50
CA PRO A 28 12.78 -0.91 -6.63
C PRO A 28 12.12 -2.15 -7.24
N LEU A 29 12.25 -2.31 -8.56
CA LEU A 29 11.84 -3.53 -9.28
C LEU A 29 12.98 -4.54 -9.44
N THR A 30 14.20 -4.19 -9.03
CA THR A 30 15.41 -5.03 -9.16
C THR A 30 16.26 -5.00 -7.89
N GLY A 31 17.24 -5.92 -7.80
CA GLY A 31 18.14 -6.02 -6.66
C GLY A 31 17.52 -6.68 -5.41
N PRO A 32 18.26 -6.70 -4.29
CA PRO A 32 17.86 -7.45 -3.07
C PRO A 32 16.54 -6.99 -2.43
N ASN A 33 16.19 -5.72 -2.63
CA ASN A 33 14.97 -5.12 -2.08
C ASN A 33 13.81 -5.09 -3.10
N SER A 34 13.95 -5.79 -4.24
CA SER A 34 12.90 -5.82 -5.27
C SER A 34 11.53 -6.21 -4.70
N ILE A 35 10.49 -5.55 -5.20
CA ILE A 35 9.09 -5.88 -4.89
C ILE A 35 8.47 -6.92 -5.83
N ILE A 36 9.18 -7.35 -6.88
CA ILE A 36 8.70 -8.43 -7.76
C ILE A 36 8.48 -9.70 -6.94
N GLY A 37 7.32 -10.34 -7.10
CA GLY A 37 6.89 -11.51 -6.32
C GLY A 37 6.33 -11.18 -4.93
N ARG A 38 6.31 -9.91 -4.51
CA ARG A 38 5.59 -9.46 -3.30
C ARG A 38 4.13 -9.14 -3.62
N ALA A 39 3.34 -8.90 -2.58
CA ALA A 39 1.93 -8.54 -2.72
C ALA A 39 1.69 -7.03 -2.55
N VAL A 40 0.84 -6.47 -3.39
CA VAL A 40 0.11 -5.22 -3.12
C VAL A 40 -1.14 -5.58 -2.33
N VAL A 41 -1.51 -4.77 -1.35
CA VAL A 41 -2.69 -4.97 -0.50
C VAL A 41 -3.49 -3.68 -0.44
N VAL A 42 -4.79 -3.78 -0.63
CA VAL A 42 -5.74 -2.69 -0.40
C VAL A 42 -6.40 -2.91 0.95
N HIS A 43 -6.45 -1.86 1.75
CA HIS A 43 -6.97 -1.86 3.11
C HIS A 43 -8.40 -1.29 3.18
N ALA A 44 -9.15 -1.68 4.21
CA ALA A 44 -10.55 -1.27 4.40
C ALA A 44 -10.70 0.15 4.95
N ASP A 45 -9.73 0.56 5.79
CA ASP A 45 -9.74 1.83 6.50
C ASP A 45 -8.57 2.71 6.06
N PRO A 46 -8.67 4.04 6.21
CA PRO A 46 -7.56 4.96 5.91
C PRO A 46 -6.30 4.68 6.75
N ASP A 47 -5.13 4.85 6.13
CA ASP A 47 -3.85 4.76 6.83
C ASP A 47 -3.54 6.08 7.56
N ASP A 48 -3.34 6.02 8.87
CA ASP A 48 -3.04 7.18 9.72
C ASP A 48 -1.60 7.71 9.60
N LEU A 49 -0.78 7.11 8.73
CA LEU A 49 0.58 7.49 8.39
C LEU A 49 1.57 7.42 9.56
N GLY A 50 1.29 6.61 10.58
CA GLY A 50 2.11 6.57 11.78
C GLY A 50 1.87 7.75 12.74
N LYS A 51 0.82 8.54 12.51
CA LYS A 51 0.53 9.78 13.26
C LYS A 51 -0.66 9.65 14.21
N GLY A 52 -1.34 8.50 14.25
CA GLY A 52 -2.54 8.29 15.07
C GLY A 52 -2.29 8.11 16.57
N GLY A 53 -1.03 8.04 17.02
CA GLY A 53 -0.66 7.94 18.44
C GLY A 53 -0.92 6.57 19.09
N HIS A 54 -1.52 5.63 18.36
CA HIS A 54 -1.73 4.25 18.79
C HIS A 54 -0.50 3.37 18.48
N GLU A 55 -0.30 2.27 19.23
CA GLU A 55 0.85 1.37 19.06
C GLU A 55 0.94 0.80 17.64
N LEU A 56 -0.21 0.50 17.03
CA LEU A 56 -0.31 -0.04 15.69
C LEU A 56 -0.12 1.01 14.57
N SER A 57 -0.12 2.30 14.90
CA SER A 57 0.04 3.38 13.92
C SER A 57 1.38 3.27 13.18
N LYS A 58 2.49 3.05 13.89
CA LYS A 58 3.83 2.90 13.27
C LYS A 58 4.02 1.56 12.55
N SER A 59 3.19 0.57 12.82
CA SER A 59 3.32 -0.77 12.23
C SER A 59 2.39 -0.98 11.03
N THR A 60 1.11 -0.62 11.14
CA THR A 60 0.09 -0.89 10.13
C THR A 60 -0.76 0.33 9.76
N GLY A 61 -0.39 1.53 10.22
CA GLY A 61 -1.16 2.73 9.92
C GLY A 61 -2.59 2.70 10.45
N ASN A 62 -2.93 1.76 11.34
CA ASN A 62 -4.32 1.44 11.71
C ASN A 62 -5.29 1.22 10.53
N ALA A 63 -4.81 0.80 9.35
CA ALA A 63 -5.61 0.69 8.12
C ALA A 63 -6.61 -0.48 8.09
N GLY A 64 -6.83 -1.18 9.21
CA GLY A 64 -7.85 -2.22 9.33
C GLY A 64 -7.63 -3.45 8.41
N GLY A 65 -8.75 -4.03 7.98
CA GLY A 65 -8.80 -5.28 7.21
C GLY A 65 -8.18 -5.18 5.81
N ARG A 66 -7.86 -6.33 5.19
CA ARG A 66 -7.30 -6.42 3.83
C ARG A 66 -8.41 -6.79 2.85
N VAL A 67 -8.88 -5.85 2.04
CA VAL A 67 -10.03 -6.04 1.15
C VAL A 67 -9.66 -6.67 -0.19
N ALA A 68 -8.41 -6.48 -0.64
CA ALA A 68 -7.89 -7.10 -1.86
C ALA A 68 -6.37 -7.27 -1.76
N CYS A 69 -5.83 -8.26 -2.47
CA CYS A 69 -4.39 -8.41 -2.66
C CYS A 69 -4.06 -8.99 -4.03
N GLY A 70 -2.84 -8.72 -4.51
CA GLY A 70 -2.36 -9.23 -5.79
C GLY A 70 -0.84 -9.29 -5.82
N ILE A 71 -0.30 -10.28 -6.53
CA ILE A 71 1.15 -10.46 -6.69
C ILE A 71 1.68 -9.54 -7.79
N ILE A 72 2.81 -8.89 -7.52
CA ILE A 72 3.50 -8.05 -8.48
C ILE A 72 4.32 -8.95 -9.42
N GLY A 73 3.88 -9.05 -10.67
CA GLY A 73 4.55 -9.77 -11.74
C GLY A 73 5.19 -8.82 -12.76
N LEU A 74 6.13 -9.35 -13.53
CA LEU A 74 6.62 -8.69 -14.74
C LEU A 74 5.64 -8.94 -15.88
N GLN A 75 5.36 -7.90 -16.66
CA GLN A 75 4.64 -8.03 -17.92
C GLN A 75 5.64 -8.40 -19.02
N GLY A 76 5.31 -9.45 -19.79
CA GLY A 76 6.03 -9.86 -20.99
C GLY A 76 5.37 -9.37 -22.25
#